data_AF-A0A087U411-F1
#
_entry.id   AF-A0A087U411-F1
#
_cell.length_a   1.000
_cell.length_b   1.000
_cell.length_c   1.000
_cell.angle_alpha   90.00
_cell.angle_beta   90.00
_cell.angle_gamma   90.00
#
_symmetry.space_group_name_H-M   'P 1'
#
loop_
_entity.id
_entity.type
_entity.pdbx_description
1 polymer ?
#
loop_
_entity_poly.entity_id
_entity_poly.type
_entity_poly.pdbx_seq_one_letter_code
_entity_poly.pdbx_strand_id
1 'polypeptide(L)'
;MLRDWWICTVMSIMFEILEYTLEHQLPNFSECWWDHWLMDALICNGFGIYLGMVTLKYLSMKPYHWRGLWAIPTYKGKLKRIAAQFGPHSWIEFDWKPTSS
;
A
#
# COMPACT_ATOMS: atom_id res chain seq x y z
N MET A 1 -0.72 -1.69 -5.04
CA MET A 1 0.16 -0.77 -4.28
C MET A 1 -0.27 -0.65 -2.82
N LEU A 2 -1.52 -0.28 -2.51
CA LEU A 2 -2.09 -0.12 -1.15
C LEU A 2 -2.31 -1.44 -0.34
N ARG A 3 -1.59 -2.52 -0.68
CA ARG A 3 -1.74 -3.84 -0.02
C ARG A 3 -0.42 -4.26 0.62
N ASP A 4 0.31 -3.27 1.11
CA ASP A 4 1.59 -3.39 1.79
C ASP A 4 1.50 -2.54 3.06
N TRP A 5 1.62 -3.21 4.21
CA TRP A 5 1.53 -2.60 5.54
C TRP A 5 2.47 -1.39 5.67
N TRP A 6 3.69 -1.52 5.17
CA TRP A 6 4.72 -0.51 5.33
C TRP A 6 4.39 0.76 4.54
N ILE A 7 4.00 0.64 3.27
CA ILE A 7 3.59 1.80 2.48
C ILE A 7 2.37 2.48 3.11
N CYS A 8 1.38 1.70 3.57
CA CYS A 8 0.20 2.27 4.22
C CYS A 8 0.55 3.03 5.50
N THR A 9 1.43 2.51 6.36
CA THR A 9 1.88 3.21 7.57
C THR A 9 2.69 4.47 7.24
N VAL A 10 3.58 4.42 6.24
CA VAL A 10 4.37 5.59 5.82
C VAL A 10 3.46 6.68 5.24
N MET A 11 2.49 6.30 4.40
CA MET A 11 1.52 7.24 3.84
C MET A 11 0.66 7.88 4.94
N SER A 12 0.20 7.10 5.93
CA SER A 12 -0.54 7.62 7.08
C SER A 12 0.27 8.69 7.80
N ILE A 13 1.51 8.40 8.20
CA ILE A 13 2.38 9.39 8.88
C ILE A 13 2.65 10.62 8.00
N MET A 14 2.80 10.44 6.69
CA MET A 14 3.02 11.55 5.76
C MET A 14 1.80 12.48 5.68
N PHE A 15 0.58 11.96 5.72
CA PHE A 15 -0.63 12.78 5.77
C PHE A 15 -0.71 13.57 7.08
N GLU A 16 -0.38 12.97 8.22
CA GLU A 16 -0.30 13.69 9.50
C GLU A 16 0.71 14.86 9.45
N ILE A 17 1.90 14.63 8.86
CA ILE A 17 2.90 15.70 8.68
C ILE A 17 2.39 16.81 7.77
N LEU A 18 1.64 16.46 6.73
CA LEU A 18 1.04 17.45 5.83
C LEU A 18 -0.01 18.28 6.57
N GLU A 19 -0.87 17.65 7.36
CA GLU A 19 -1.87 18.35 8.17
C GLU A 19 -1.21 19.29 9.18
N TYR A 20 -0.17 18.83 9.87
CA TYR A 20 0.60 19.63 10.83
C TYR A 20 1.31 20.83 10.16
N THR A 21 1.79 20.67 8.92
CA THR A 21 2.43 21.78 8.18
C THR A 21 1.41 22.76 7.60
N LEU A 22 0.21 22.29 7.24
CA LEU A 22 -0.88 23.12 6.70
C LEU A 22 -1.74 23.80 7.78
N GLU A 23 -1.64 23.39 9.05
CA GLU A 23 -2.28 24.06 10.19
C GLU A 23 -1.97 25.56 10.22
N HIS A 24 -0.75 25.96 9.83
CA HIS A 24 -0.36 27.37 9.76
C HIS A 24 -1.14 28.17 8.72
N GLN A 25 -1.69 27.51 7.69
CA GLN A 25 -2.47 28.13 6.62
C GLN A 25 -3.99 28.08 6.90
N LEU A 26 -4.48 27.05 7.59
CA LEU A 26 -5.90 26.87 7.91
C LEU A 26 -6.09 26.58 9.41
N PRO A 27 -6.70 27.50 10.19
CA PRO A 27 -6.90 27.32 11.62
C PRO A 27 -7.90 26.21 12.00
N ASN A 28 -8.65 25.67 11.02
CA ASN A 28 -9.51 24.50 11.23
C ASN A 28 -8.73 23.22 11.55
N PHE A 29 -7.45 23.15 11.20
CA PHE A 29 -6.60 21.99 11.49
C PHE A 29 -5.77 22.18 12.78
N SER A 30 -6.08 23.20 13.59
CA SER A 30 -5.40 23.45 14.87
C SER A 30 -6.01 22.61 15.98
N GLU A 31 -5.89 21.30 15.81
CA GLU A 31 -6.34 20.32 16.77
C GLU A 31 -5.23 20.05 17.80
N CYS A 32 -5.58 19.31 18.85
CA CYS A 32 -4.59 19.01 19.87
C CYS A 32 -3.53 18.05 19.31
N TRP A 33 -2.26 18.23 19.68
CA TRP A 33 -1.17 17.35 19.25
C TRP A 33 -1.43 15.86 19.49
N TRP A 34 -2.19 15.52 20.55
CA TRP A 34 -2.51 14.14 20.89
C TRP A 34 -3.54 13.53 19.94
N ASP A 35 -4.39 14.34 19.32
CA ASP A 35 -5.43 13.88 18.39
C ASP A 35 -4.77 13.33 17.12
N HIS A 36 -3.91 14.13 16.48
CA HIS A 36 -3.12 13.73 15.30
C HIS A 36 -2.35 12.42 15.50
N TRP A 37 -1.61 12.27 16.60
CA TRP A 37 -0.76 11.10 16.77
C TRP A 37 -1.46 9.88 17.37
N LEU A 38 -2.37 10.09 18.32
CA LEU A 38 -3.02 8.98 19.03
C LEU A 38 -4.33 8.59 18.37
N MET A 39 -5.18 9.56 18.05
CA MET A 39 -6.49 9.29 17.44
C MET A 39 -6.31 9.00 15.96
N ASP A 40 -5.63 9.84 15.20
CA ASP A 40 -5.60 9.70 13.75
C ASP A 40 -4.55 8.70 13.26
N ALA A 41 -3.28 8.88 13.64
CA ALA A 41 -2.21 7.99 13.18
C ALA A 41 -2.30 6.57 13.77
N LEU A 42 -2.53 6.44 15.08
CA LEU A 42 -2.52 5.15 15.78
C LEU A 42 -3.88 4.45 15.75
N ILE A 43 -4.96 5.13 16.12
CA ILE A 43 -6.28 4.52 16.22
C ILE A 43 -6.91 4.44 14.82
N CYS A 44 -7.28 5.53 14.17
CA CYS A 44 -7.99 5.49 12.89
C CYS A 44 -7.18 4.83 11.78
N ASN A 45 -5.99 5.36 11.50
CA ASN A 45 -5.15 4.89 10.42
C ASN A 45 -4.51 3.53 10.76
N GLY A 46 -3.88 3.39 11.92
CA GLY A 46 -3.27 2.14 12.35
C GLY A 46 -4.25 0.96 12.43
N PHE A 47 -5.44 1.17 13.01
CA PHE A 47 -6.49 0.15 13.07
C PHE A 47 -7.10 -0.14 11.70
N GLY A 48 -7.35 0.89 10.88
CA GLY A 48 -7.86 0.73 9.52
C GLY A 48 -6.92 -0.10 8.65
N ILE A 49 -5.61 0.14 8.73
CA ILE A 49 -4.62 -0.68 8.03
C ILE A 49 -4.63 -2.12 8.58
N TYR A 50 -4.78 -2.31 9.90
CA TYR A 50 -4.84 -3.65 10.51
C TYR A 50 -6.02 -4.45 9.99
N LEU A 51 -7.22 -3.87 10.05
CA LEU A 51 -8.43 -4.48 9.49
C LEU A 51 -8.29 -4.71 7.98
N GLY A 52 -7.68 -3.79 7.26
CA GLY A 52 -7.37 -3.94 5.84
C GLY A 52 -6.52 -5.19 5.57
N MET A 53 -5.43 -5.37 6.33
CA MET A 53 -4.56 -6.55 6.17
C MET A 53 -5.25 -7.86 6.54
N VAL A 54 -6.07 -7.85 7.60
CA VAL A 54 -6.88 -9.02 7.98
C VAL A 54 -7.88 -9.37 6.87
N THR A 55 -8.54 -8.36 6.28
CA THR A 55 -9.47 -8.53 5.16
C THR A 55 -8.77 -9.09 3.92
N LEU A 56 -7.55 -8.62 3.62
CA LEU A 56 -6.75 -9.18 2.52
C LEU A 56 -6.41 -10.66 2.75
N LYS A 57 -6.11 -11.04 4.00
CA LYS A 57 -5.85 -12.43 4.39
C LYS A 57 -7.11 -13.27 4.26
N TYR A 58 -8.26 -12.75 4.68
CA TYR A 58 -9.56 -13.41 4.54
C TYR A 58 -9.91 -13.69 3.07
N LEU A 59 -9.69 -12.71 2.19
CA LEU A 59 -9.94 -12.82 0.75
C LEU A 59 -8.82 -13.57 -0.02
N SER A 60 -7.83 -14.15 0.68
CA SER A 60 -6.68 -14.85 0.09
C SER A 60 -5.95 -14.04 -1.02
N MET A 61 -5.99 -12.71 -0.93
CA MET A 61 -5.35 -11.86 -1.93
C MET A 61 -3.85 -11.74 -1.65
N LYS A 62 -3.01 -11.82 -2.69
CA LYS A 62 -1.53 -11.75 -2.55
C LYS A 62 -1.01 -10.39 -2.08
N PRO A 63 -0.46 -10.21 -0.87
CA PRO A 63 0.04 -8.91 -0.42
C PRO A 63 1.23 -8.48 -1.28
N TYR A 64 1.41 -7.17 -1.44
CA TYR A 64 2.61 -6.64 -2.09
C TYR A 64 3.69 -6.45 -1.03
N HIS A 65 4.93 -6.81 -1.36
CA HIS A 65 6.09 -6.60 -0.50
C HIS A 65 7.11 -5.73 -1.22
N TRP A 66 7.13 -4.44 -0.87
CA TRP A 66 7.99 -3.44 -1.51
C TRP A 66 9.40 -3.38 -0.91
N ARG A 67 9.58 -3.79 0.35
CA ARG A 67 10.91 -3.85 1.01
C ARG A 67 11.95 -4.71 0.27
N GLY A 68 11.51 -5.76 -0.43
CA GLY A 68 12.41 -6.67 -1.15
C GLY A 68 13.11 -6.08 -2.38
N LEU A 69 12.75 -4.86 -2.82
CA LEU A 69 13.42 -4.18 -3.93
C LEU A 69 14.83 -3.68 -3.56
N TRP A 70 15.06 -3.36 -2.29
CA TRP A 70 16.36 -2.91 -1.79
C TRP A 70 17.39 -4.05 -1.73
N ALA A 71 16.93 -5.30 -1.59
CA ALA A 71 17.80 -6.48 -1.56
C ALA A 71 18.32 -6.90 -2.95
N ILE A 72 17.81 -6.32 -4.04
CA ILE A 72 18.22 -6.66 -5.41
C ILE A 72 19.28 -5.64 -5.87
N PRO A 73 20.55 -6.05 -6.04
CA PRO A 73 21.62 -5.12 -6.43
C PRO A 73 21.53 -4.67 -7.89
N THR A 74 20.89 -5.46 -8.76
CA THR A 74 20.84 -5.19 -10.21
C THR A 74 19.55 -4.49 -10.64
N TYR A 75 19.68 -3.46 -11.49
CA TYR A 75 18.54 -2.73 -12.07
C TYR A 75 17.59 -3.63 -12.88
N LYS A 76 18.13 -4.57 -13.66
CA LYS A 76 17.33 -5.57 -14.40
C LYS A 76 16.49 -6.44 -13.47
N GLY A 77 17.03 -6.83 -12.32
CA GLY A 77 16.32 -7.63 -11.31
C GLY A 77 15.19 -6.86 -10.64
N LYS A 78 15.40 -5.56 -10.36
CA LYS A 78 14.34 -4.66 -9.85
C LYS A 78 13.19 -4.55 -10.85
N LEU A 79 13.51 -4.32 -12.13
CA LEU A 79 12.50 -4.19 -13.19
C LEU A 79 11.69 -5.49 -13.37
N LYS A 80 12.37 -6.65 -13.38
CA LYS A 80 11.72 -7.97 -13.48
C LYS A 80 10.77 -8.23 -12.30
N ARG A 81 11.15 -7.84 -11.09
CA ARG A 81 10.30 -8.00 -9.89
C ARG A 81 9.09 -7.09 -9.93
N ILE A 82 9.26 -5.83 -10.33
CA ILE A 82 8.15 -4.88 -10.51
C ILE A 82 7.19 -5.43 -11.56
N ALA A 83 7.69 -5.84 -12.72
CA ALA A 83 6.88 -6.45 -13.77
C ALA A 83 6.15 -7.71 -13.30
N ALA A 84 6.78 -8.55 -12.45
CA ALA A 84 6.13 -9.72 -11.87
C ALA A 84 5.08 -9.39 -10.80
N GLN A 85 5.19 -8.24 -10.11
CA GLN A 85 4.20 -7.77 -9.13
C GLN A 85 2.98 -7.13 -9.78
N PHE A 86 3.15 -6.48 -10.93
CA PHE A 86 2.06 -5.92 -11.73
C PHE A 86 1.57 -6.87 -12.84
N GLY A 87 2.28 -7.97 -13.06
CA GLY A 87 1.94 -8.98 -14.05
C GLY A 87 0.79 -9.90 -13.60
N PRO A 88 0.04 -10.47 -14.55
CA PRO A 88 -1.04 -11.41 -14.24
C PRO A 88 -0.50 -12.67 -13.53
N HIS A 89 -1.30 -13.22 -12.60
CA HIS A 89 -0.92 -14.37 -11.79
C HIS A 89 -0.62 -15.63 -12.62
N SER A 90 -1.30 -15.78 -13.77
CA SER A 90 -1.06 -16.81 -14.76
C SER A 90 -1.15 -16.20 -16.16
N TRP A 91 -0.11 -16.38 -16.97
CA TRP A 91 -0.23 -16.25 -18.41
C TRP A 91 -0.83 -17.56 -18.92
N ILE A 92 -2.16 -17.64 -18.90
CA ILE A 92 -2.84 -18.69 -19.66
C ILE A 92 -2.78 -18.28 -21.13
N GLU A 93 -2.06 -19.06 -21.94
CA GLU A 93 -2.22 -18.99 -23.39
C GLU A 93 -3.66 -19.39 -23.71
N PHE A 94 -4.50 -18.39 -23.98
CA PHE A 94 -5.86 -18.65 -24.45
C PHE A 94 -5.76 -19.04 -25.92
N ASP A 95 -5.73 -20.35 -26.18
CA ASP A 95 -5.80 -20.90 -27.52
C ASP A 95 -7.22 -20.68 -28.06
N TRP A 96 -7.44 -19.54 -28.72
CA TRP A 96 -8.67 -19.28 -29.45
C TRP A 96 -8.72 -20.26 -30.61
N LYS A 97 -9.48 -21.35 -30.44
CA LYS A 97 -9.85 -22.24 -31.54
C LYS A 97 -11.25 -21.86 -32.06
N PRO A 98 -11.37 -20.90 -32.99
CA PRO A 98 -12.66 -20.50 -33.55
C PRO A 98 -13.28 -21.57 -34.46
N THR A 99 -12.55 -22.62 -34.85
CA THR A 99 -12.98 -23.64 -35.83
C THR A 99 -12.54 -25.08 -35.53
N SER A 100 -12.10 -25.41 -34.31
CA SER A 100 -11.85 -26.81 -33.98
C SER A 100 -13.15 -27.52 -33.62
N SER A 101 -13.61 -28.37 -34.54
CA SER A 101 -14.63 -29.40 -34.30
C SER A 101 -14.14 -30.50 -33.37
#